data_AF-A0A327ZKR5-F1
#
_entry.id   AF-A0A327ZKR5-F1
#
_cell.length_a   1.000
_cell.length_b   1.000
_cell.length_c   1.000
_cell.angle_alpha   90.00
_cell.angle_beta   90.00
_cell.angle_gamma   90.00
#
_symmetry.space_group_name_H-M   'P 1'
#
loop_
_entity.id
_entity.type
_entity.pdbx_description
1 polymer ?
#
loop_
_entity_poly.entity_id
_entity_poly.type
_entity_poly.pdbx_seq_one_letter_code
_entity_poly.pdbx_strand_id
1 'polypeptide(L)' 'MTTTRLRPLLAIRLIGPAETVTAQKAHLIGHLAAITGDRATCRVSTHPARHTGEIRVYLTVTPKGDG' A
#
# COMPACT_ATOMS: atom_id res chain seq x y z
N MET A 1 14.01 19.21 13.65
CA MET A 1 12.78 18.40 13.71
C MET A 1 13.11 16.98 13.28
N THR A 2 13.36 16.09 14.24
CA THR A 2 13.56 14.66 13.97
C THR A 2 12.21 14.06 13.59
N THR A 3 11.96 13.86 12.29
CA THR A 3 10.82 13.06 11.83
C THR A 3 11.05 11.62 12.28
N THR A 4 10.52 11.24 13.44
CA THR A 4 10.49 9.85 13.89
C THR A 4 9.70 9.08 12.86
N ARG A 5 10.40 8.36 11.97
CA ARG A 5 9.77 7.58 10.91
C ARG A 5 8.99 6.46 11.60
N LEU A 6 7.68 6.65 11.74
CA LEU A 6 6.80 5.64 12.33
C LEU A 6 7.02 4.33 11.56
N ARG A 7 7.31 3.25 12.31
CA ARG A 7 7.50 1.94 11.69
C ARG A 7 6.17 1.55 11.04
N PRO A 8 6.17 1.14 9.76
CA PRO A 8 4.96 0.70 9.11
C PRO A 8 4.41 -0.54 9.81
N LEU A 9 3.08 -0.58 10.00
CA LEU A 9 2.36 -1.75 10.53
C LEU A 9 2.40 -2.90 9.53
N LEU A 10 2.31 -2.56 8.24
CA LEU A 10 2.26 -3.52 7.15
C LEU A 10 2.84 -2.90 5.89
N ALA A 11 3.63 -3.68 5.16
CA ALA A 11 4.12 -3.34 3.83
C ALA A 11 3.85 -4.51 2.88
N ILE A 12 3.13 -4.25 1.80
CA ILE A 12 2.75 -5.25 0.79
C ILE A 12 3.38 -4.86 -0.55
N ARG A 13 3.91 -5.84 -1.26
CA ARG A 13 4.38 -5.71 -2.64
C ARG A 13 3.61 -6.67 -3.54
N LEU A 14 2.89 -6.14 -4.51
CA LEU A 14 2.27 -6.91 -5.59
C LEU A 14 3.08 -6.73 -6.86
N ILE A 15 3.31 -7.80 -7.62
CA ILE A 15 3.96 -7.76 -8.94
C ILE A 15 3.25 -8.77 -9.84
N GLY A 16 2.94 -8.38 -11.07
CA GLY A 16 2.31 -9.26 -12.05
C GLY A 16 1.52 -8.47 -13.10
N PRO A 17 0.62 -9.14 -13.85
CA PRO A 17 -0.18 -8.51 -14.90
C PRO A 17 -0.96 -7.30 -14.39
N ALA A 18 -0.97 -6.23 -15.19
CA ALA A 18 -1.53 -4.93 -14.79
C ALA A 18 -2.99 -5.01 -14.31
N GLU A 19 -3.82 -5.78 -15.00
CA GLU A 19 -5.23 -5.95 -14.67
C GLU A 19 -5.42 -6.63 -13.30
N THR A 20 -4.82 -7.81 -13.12
CA THR A 20 -4.88 -8.58 -11.87
C THR A 20 -4.35 -7.79 -10.68
N VAL A 21 -3.18 -7.15 -10.84
CA VAL A 21 -2.56 -6.37 -9.76
C VAL A 21 -3.39 -5.13 -9.42
N THR A 22 -4.05 -4.51 -10.41
CA THR A 22 -4.93 -3.37 -10.17
C THR A 22 -6.18 -3.76 -9.39
N ALA A 23 -6.79 -4.89 -9.74
CA ALA A 23 -7.94 -5.44 -9.01
C ALA A 23 -7.56 -5.80 -7.56
N GLN A 24 -6.45 -6.51 -7.37
CA GLN A 24 -5.94 -6.86 -6.04
C GLN A 24 -5.59 -5.62 -5.20
N LYS A 25 -4.95 -4.62 -5.82
CA LYS A 25 -4.66 -3.33 -5.17
C LYS A 25 -5.95 -2.67 -4.65
N ALA A 26 -6.98 -2.57 -5.48
CA ALA A 26 -8.24 -1.94 -5.09
C ALA A 26 -8.91 -2.69 -3.92
N HIS A 27 -8.95 -4.02 -3.99
CA HIS A 27 -9.47 -4.86 -2.92
C HIS A 27 -8.69 -4.66 -1.61
N LEU A 28 -7.36 -4.67 -1.65
CA LEU A 28 -6.53 -4.47 -0.45
C LEU A 28 -6.71 -3.09 0.16
N ILE A 29 -6.84 -2.03 -0.65
CA ILE A 29 -7.09 -0.68 -0.13
C ILE A 29 -8.40 -0.66 0.66
N GLY A 30 -9.49 -1.19 0.09
CA GLY A 30 -10.78 -1.25 0.77
C GLY A 30 -10.75 -2.10 2.04
N HIS A 31 -10.12 -3.27 1.97
CA HIS A 31 -10.00 -4.19 3.10
C HIS A 31 -9.17 -3.59 4.24
N LEU A 32 -8.04 -2.96 3.93
CA LEU A 32 -7.19 -2.30 4.93
C LEU A 32 -7.90 -1.09 5.54
N ALA A 33 -8.59 -0.27 4.73
CA ALA A 33 -9.37 0.85 5.25
C ALA A 33 -10.47 0.39 6.23
N ALA A 34 -11.15 -0.72 5.93
CA ALA A 34 -12.16 -1.29 6.83
C ALA A 34 -11.56 -1.81 8.15
N ILE A 35 -10.38 -2.41 8.11
CA ILE A 35 -9.71 -2.95 9.31
C ILE A 35 -9.10 -1.84 10.17
N THR A 36 -8.38 -0.90 9.55
CA THR A 36 -7.61 0.10 10.29
C THR A 36 -8.43 1.34 10.62
N GLY A 37 -9.48 1.62 9.86
CA GLY A 37 -10.26 2.85 9.96
C GLY A 37 -9.35 4.07 9.98
N ASP A 38 -9.65 5.00 10.89
CA ASP A 38 -8.90 6.25 11.05
C ASP A 38 -7.57 6.12 11.79
N ARG A 39 -7.24 4.94 12.34
CA ARG A 39 -6.02 4.74 13.15
C ARG A 39 -4.74 4.64 12.32
N ALA A 40 -4.87 4.50 11.00
CA ALA A 40 -3.72 4.35 10.12
C ALA A 40 -3.90 5.11 8.81
N THR A 41 -2.77 5.34 8.14
CA THR A 41 -2.70 5.88 6.79
C THR A 41 -2.18 4.79 5.87
N CYS A 42 -2.89 4.54 4.77
CA CYS A 42 -2.43 3.65 3.70
C CYS A 42 -1.85 4.48 2.55
N ARG A 43 -0.57 4.30 2.24
CA ARG A 43 0.10 4.89 1.08
C ARG A 43 0.26 3.84 0.00
N VAL A 44 -0.03 4.21 -1.24
CA VAL A 44 0.07 3.32 -2.40
C VAL A 44 0.94 3.96 -3.47
N SER A 45 1.87 3.20 -4.05
CA SER A 45 2.61 3.60 -5.25
C SER A 45 2.56 2.48 -6.29
N THR A 46 2.42 2.86 -7.55
CA THR A 46 2.39 1.93 -8.69
C THR A 46 3.52 2.30 -9.64
N HIS A 47 4.26 1.30 -10.11
CA HIS A 47 5.36 1.47 -11.05
C HIS A 47 5.30 0.38 -12.12
N PRO A 48 5.86 0.63 -13.32
CA PRO A 48 6.13 -0.44 -14.27
C PRO A 48 7.01 -1.54 -13.65
N ALA A 49 6.76 -2.79 -14.04
CA ALA A 49 7.65 -3.91 -13.74
C ALA A 49 8.62 -4.16 -14.90
N ARG A 50 9.46 -5.19 -14.78
CA ARG A 50 10.47 -5.53 -15.79
C ARG A 50 9.87 -6.12 -17.05
N HIS A 51 8.80 -6.90 -16.94
CA HIS A 51 8.13 -7.50 -18.10
C HIS A 51 7.04 -6.58 -18.63
N THR A 52 6.90 -6.55 -19.95
CA THR A 52 5.87 -5.79 -20.65
C THR A 52 4.47 -6.23 -20.19
N GLY A 53 3.61 -5.26 -19.86
CA GLY A 53 2.25 -5.52 -19.38
C GLY A 53 2.16 -5.83 -17.88
N GLU A 54 3.29 -5.95 -17.17
CA GLU A 54 3.30 -6.11 -15.72
C GLU A 54 3.52 -4.79 -14.99
N ILE A 55 2.92 -4.69 -13.80
CA ILE A 55 3.15 -3.59 -12.86
C ILE A 55 3.60 -4.13 -11.52
N ARG A 56 4.25 -3.25 -10.74
CA ARG A 56 4.53 -3.46 -9.33
C ARG A 56 3.83 -2.39 -8.50
N VAL A 57 3.14 -2.82 -7.46
CA VAL A 57 2.44 -1.94 -6.52
C VAL A 57 3.02 -2.14 -5.13
N TYR A 58 3.30 -1.04 -4.45
CA TYR A 58 3.68 -1.02 -3.05
C TYR A 58 2.53 -0.39 -2.26
N LEU A 59 2.04 -1.11 -1.25
CA LEU A 59 1.12 -0.58 -0.25
C LEU A 59 1.84 -0.53 1.09
N THR A 60 1.74 0.57 1.80
CA THR A 60 2.34 0.73 3.13
C THR A 60 1.32 1.33 4.07
N VAL A 61 1.06 0.64 5.18
CA VAL A 61 0.18 1.10 6.25
C VAL A 61 1.05 1.59 7.39
N THR A 62 0.90 2.86 7.76
CA THR A 62 1.58 3.47 8.91
C THR A 62 0.54 3.90 9.93
N PRO A 63 0.79 3.75 11.24
CA PRO A 63 -0.13 4.28 12.23
C PRO A 63 -0.22 5.81 12.06
N LYS A 64 -1.42 6.39 12.24
CA LYS A 64 -1.48 7.83 12.48
C LYS A 64 -0.92 8.04 13.88
N GLY A 65 0.06 8.94 14.02
CA GLY A 65 0.57 9.29 15.33
C GLY A 65 -0.59 9.82 16.17
N ASP A 66 -0.73 9.33 17.40
CA ASP A 66 -1.63 9.95 18.37
C ASP A 66 -1.13 11.39 18.57
N GLY A 67 -1.96 12.37 18.20
CA GLY A 67 -1.70 13.78 18.46
C GLY A 67 -1.89 14.09 19.94
#